data_AF-A0A7W0S2G9-F1
#
_entry.id   AF-A0A7W0S2G9-F1
#
_cell.length_a   1.000
_cell.length_b   1.000
_cell.length_c   1.000
_cell.angle_alpha   90.00
_cell.angle_beta   90.00
_cell.angle_gamma   90.00
#
_symmetry.space_group_name_H-M   'P 1'
#
loop_
_entity.id
_entity.type
_entity.pdbx_description
1 polymer ?
#
loop_
_entity_poly.entity_id
_entity_poly.type
_entity_poly.pdbx_seq_one_letter_code
_entity_poly.pdbx_strand_id
1 'polypeptide(L)'
;MSDVLTLEAVDKDGALGEALENLGADTRKGFLKKIAIGGTTVMAGGAIAALVPSTALGQVGPAQDVRILNFALTLEFLEAEFYRQARIRNGLSGELRGFARTVGGHENAHVQFLRGALGARAVA
;
A
#
# COMPACT_ATOMS: atom_id res chain seq x y z
N MET A 1 -12.97 28.92 23.38
CA MET A 1 -12.25 29.57 22.28
C MET A 1 -10.91 28.85 22.17
N SER A 2 -10.73 28.03 21.15
CA SER A 2 -9.46 27.34 20.91
C SER A 2 -8.51 28.32 20.24
N ASP A 3 -7.47 28.77 20.95
CA ASP A 3 -6.35 29.51 20.38
C ASP A 3 -5.57 28.55 19.47
N VAL A 4 -6.00 28.46 18.21
CA VAL A 4 -5.27 27.75 17.18
C VAL A 4 -4.10 28.65 16.79
N LEU A 5 -2.87 28.26 17.14
CA LEU A 5 -1.66 28.90 16.61
C LEU A 5 -1.66 28.75 15.08
N THR A 6 -1.86 29.85 14.37
CA THR A 6 -1.75 29.90 12.91
C THR A 6 -0.30 30.16 12.50
N LEU A 7 0.07 29.72 11.30
CA LEU A 7 1.43 29.90 10.79
C LEU A 7 1.78 31.41 10.71
N GLU A 8 0.82 32.25 10.34
CA GLU A 8 0.99 33.71 10.28
C GLU A 8 1.25 34.34 11.66
N ALA A 9 0.78 33.71 12.74
CA ALA A 9 1.02 34.22 14.09
C ALA A 9 2.48 34.01 14.54
N VAL A 10 3.16 33.01 13.96
CA VAL A 10 4.52 32.59 14.31
C VAL A 10 5.56 33.10 13.31
N ASP A 11 5.24 33.08 12.02
CA ASP A 11 6.13 33.46 10.91
C ASP A 11 5.88 34.91 10.45
N LYS A 12 6.05 35.87 11.36
CA LYS A 12 5.70 37.28 11.08
C LYS A 12 6.59 37.95 10.03
N ASP A 13 7.81 37.45 9.85
CA ASP A 13 8.78 37.94 8.87
C ASP A 13 8.79 37.12 7.58
N GLY A 14 7.99 36.04 7.51
CA GLY A 14 7.88 35.17 6.34
C GLY A 14 9.11 34.31 6.08
N ALA A 15 10.07 34.29 7.00
CA ALA A 15 11.34 33.61 6.82
C ALA A 15 11.16 32.08 6.73
N LEU A 16 10.16 31.53 7.44
CA LEU A 16 9.84 30.11 7.34
C LEU A 16 9.17 29.78 6.01
N GLY A 17 8.25 30.63 5.53
CA GLY A 17 7.64 30.51 4.21
C GLY A 17 8.66 30.51 3.07
N GLU A 18 9.57 31.50 3.08
CA GLU A 18 10.64 31.62 2.07
C GLU A 18 11.62 30.44 2.12
N ALA A 19 11.96 29.96 3.31
CA ALA A 19 12.79 28.77 3.48
C ALA A 19 12.08 27.51 2.92
N LEU A 20 10.77 27.36 3.12
CA LEU A 20 10.00 26.22 2.62
C LEU A 20 9.85 26.20 1.10
N GLU A 21 9.71 27.37 0.47
CA GLU A 21 9.66 27.53 -1.00
C GLU A 21 11.00 27.23 -1.66
N ASN A 22 12.11 27.68 -1.07
CA ASN A 22 13.46 27.45 -1.59
C ASN A 22 13.96 26.00 -1.39
N LEU A 23 13.27 25.20 -0.59
CA LEU A 23 13.58 23.78 -0.36
C LEU A 23 12.83 22.93 -1.39
N GLY A 24 13.45 22.75 -2.57
CA GLY A 24 12.96 21.90 -3.66
C GLY A 24 12.33 20.58 -3.17
N ALA A 25 11.00 20.48 -3.32
CA ALA A 25 10.16 19.47 -2.69
C ALA A 25 10.23 18.08 -3.37
N ASP A 26 10.89 17.99 -4.52
CA ASP A 26 10.77 16.83 -5.41
C ASP A 26 11.76 15.70 -5.07
N THR A 27 12.59 15.85 -4.03
CA THR A 27 13.57 14.82 -3.63
C THR A 27 13.41 14.38 -2.19
N ARG A 28 13.74 13.10 -1.91
CA ARG A 28 13.76 12.54 -0.54
C ARG A 28 14.62 13.36 0.42
N LYS A 29 15.71 13.96 -0.08
CA LYS A 29 16.59 14.87 0.67
C LYS A 29 15.91 16.19 1.00
N GLY A 30 15.11 16.73 0.07
CA GLY A 30 14.26 17.90 0.29
C GLY A 30 13.22 17.65 1.38
N PHE A 31 12.56 16.49 1.33
CA PHE A 31 11.58 16.07 2.35
C PHE A 31 12.20 15.92 3.74
N LEU A 32 13.34 15.22 3.86
CA LEU A 32 14.04 15.05 5.15
C LEU A 32 14.55 16.38 5.71
N LYS A 33 15.00 17.31 4.86
CA LYS A 33 15.35 18.67 5.28
C LYS A 33 14.15 19.44 5.82
N LYS A 34 12.97 19.29 5.22
CA LYS A 34 11.72 19.91 5.71
C LYS A 34 11.31 19.37 7.09
N ILE A 35 11.44 18.06 7.32
CA ILE A 35 11.20 17.45 8.65
C ILE A 35 12.20 17.96 9.69
N ALA A 36 13.49 18.04 9.32
CA ALA A 36 14.54 18.49 10.23
C ALA A 36 14.38 19.97 10.65
N ILE A 37 13.83 20.81 9.77
CA ILE A 37 13.64 22.25 10.03
C ILE A 37 12.26 22.54 10.65
N GLY A 38 11.22 21.80 10.27
CA GLY A 38 9.83 21.97 10.78
C GLY A 38 9.43 21.06 11.95
N GLY A 39 10.41 20.40 12.59
CA GLY A 39 10.22 19.25 13.49
C GLY A 39 9.50 19.48 14.84
N THR A 40 8.78 20.58 15.05
CA THR A 40 8.11 20.88 16.33
C THR A 40 6.58 20.80 16.30
N THR A 41 5.93 20.62 15.14
CA THR A 41 4.46 20.59 15.02
C THR A 41 3.84 19.21 14.68
N VAL A 42 4.61 18.13 14.77
CA VAL A 42 4.13 16.77 14.44
C VAL A 42 3.48 16.08 15.66
N MET A 43 2.46 16.71 16.25
CA MET A 43 1.64 16.12 17.33
C MET A 43 0.15 15.96 16.97
N ALA A 44 -0.22 16.14 15.70
CA ALA A 44 -1.55 15.81 15.20
C ALA A 44 -1.40 14.98 13.92
N GLY A 45 -1.74 13.68 13.99
CA GLY A 45 -1.58 12.71 12.90
C GLY A 45 -2.28 13.07 11.57
N GLY A 46 -3.05 14.15 11.50
CA GLY A 46 -3.64 14.67 10.26
C GLY A 46 -2.76 15.65 9.48
N ALA A 47 -1.85 16.38 10.13
CA ALA A 47 -1.04 17.40 9.46
C ALA A 47 0.09 16.81 8.59
N ILE A 48 0.56 15.59 8.91
CA ILE A 48 1.57 14.89 8.10
C ILE A 48 1.01 14.57 6.71
N ALA A 49 -0.28 14.22 6.60
CA ALA A 49 -0.90 13.87 5.32
C ALA A 49 -0.94 15.05 4.33
N ALA A 50 -1.01 16.29 4.83
CA ALA A 50 -0.96 17.50 4.01
C ALA A 50 0.45 17.86 3.52
N LEU A 51 1.50 17.28 4.14
CA LEU A 51 2.91 17.49 3.79
C LEU A 51 3.49 16.39 2.89
N VAL A 52 2.77 15.28 2.74
CA VAL A 52 3.11 14.24 1.77
C VAL A 52 2.66 14.73 0.40
N PRO A 53 3.58 14.91 -0.58
CA PRO A 53 3.18 15.22 -1.94
C PRO A 53 2.10 14.22 -2.37
N SER A 54 1.02 14.68 -2.99
CA SER A 54 -0.04 13.79 -3.49
C SER A 54 0.46 12.77 -4.52
N THR A 55 1.67 12.96 -5.06
CA THR A 55 2.42 12.02 -5.88
C THR A 55 3.17 10.93 -5.10
N ALA A 56 3.43 11.13 -3.80
CA ALA A 56 4.05 10.17 -2.89
C ALA A 56 3.00 9.26 -2.20
N LEU A 57 1.74 9.69 -2.16
CA LEU A 57 0.62 8.78 -2.01
C LEU A 57 0.43 8.09 -3.37
N GLY A 58 0.88 6.84 -3.51
CA GLY A 58 0.71 6.08 -4.75
C GLY A 58 -0.73 6.16 -5.25
N GLN A 59 -0.95 6.04 -6.57
CA GLN A 59 -2.29 6.24 -7.16
C GLN A 59 -3.32 5.27 -6.58
N VAL A 60 -4.03 5.68 -5.54
CA VAL A 60 -5.17 4.97 -4.98
C VAL A 60 -6.34 5.17 -5.93
N GLY A 61 -6.88 4.09 -6.47
CA GLY A 61 -8.05 4.19 -7.33
C GLY A 61 -8.45 2.85 -7.96
N PRO A 62 -9.69 2.75 -8.47
CA PRO A 62 -10.26 1.48 -8.91
C PRO A 62 -9.43 0.73 -9.96
N ALA A 63 -8.72 1.44 -10.84
CA ALA A 63 -7.86 0.84 -11.85
C ALA A 63 -6.59 0.21 -11.25
N GLN A 64 -6.01 0.81 -10.20
CA GLN A 64 -4.88 0.24 -9.47
C GLN A 64 -5.34 -0.98 -8.67
N ASP A 65 -6.50 -0.92 -8.03
CA ASP A 65 -7.06 -2.06 -7.28
C ASP A 65 -7.27 -3.28 -8.19
N VAL A 66 -7.83 -3.06 -9.40
CA VAL A 66 -7.98 -4.12 -10.40
C VAL A 66 -6.63 -4.73 -10.80
N ARG A 67 -5.55 -3.93 -10.92
CA ARG A 67 -4.22 -4.47 -11.23
C ARG A 67 -3.68 -5.31 -10.07
N ILE A 68 -3.83 -4.84 -8.84
CA ILE A 68 -3.39 -5.56 -7.64
C ILE A 68 -4.15 -6.89 -7.50
N LEU A 69 -5.48 -6.86 -7.67
CA LEU A 69 -6.31 -8.06 -7.57
C LEU A 69 -6.02 -9.06 -8.69
N ASN A 70 -5.73 -8.61 -9.91
CA ASN A 70 -5.31 -9.50 -11.00
C ASN A 70 -3.90 -10.08 -10.79
N PHE A 71 -2.99 -9.31 -10.18
CA PHE A 71 -1.69 -9.84 -9.77
C PHE A 71 -1.86 -10.94 -8.71
N ALA A 72 -2.68 -10.70 -7.68
CA ALA A 72 -3.03 -11.70 -6.68
C ALA A 72 -3.66 -12.95 -7.33
N LEU A 73 -4.66 -12.78 -8.20
CA LEU A 73 -5.31 -13.89 -8.91
C LEU A 73 -4.31 -14.75 -9.70
N THR A 74 -3.29 -14.14 -10.29
CA THR A 74 -2.24 -14.87 -11.01
C THR A 74 -1.40 -15.74 -10.06
N LEU A 75 -1.09 -15.25 -8.85
CA LEU A 75 -0.39 -16.03 -7.84
C LEU A 75 -1.25 -17.22 -7.37
N GLU A 76 -2.54 -16.99 -7.12
CA GLU A 76 -3.45 -18.05 -6.68
C GLU A 76 -3.55 -19.19 -7.72
N PHE A 77 -3.53 -18.89 -9.03
CA PHE A 77 -3.47 -19.95 -10.05
C PHE A 77 -2.19 -20.78 -9.95
N LEU A 78 -1.05 -20.12 -9.77
CA LEU A 78 0.24 -20.78 -9.63
C LEU A 78 0.24 -21.72 -8.40
N GLU A 79 -0.26 -21.23 -7.27
CA GLU A 79 -0.30 -21.97 -6.01
C GLU A 79 -1.32 -23.12 -6.06
N ALA A 80 -2.51 -22.89 -6.63
CA ALA A 80 -3.51 -23.93 -6.84
C ALA A 80 -2.97 -25.08 -7.71
N GLU A 81 -2.26 -24.75 -8.80
CA GLU A 81 -1.62 -25.75 -9.65
C GLU A 81 -0.45 -26.44 -8.94
N PHE A 82 0.36 -25.70 -8.19
CA PHE A 82 1.45 -26.26 -7.39
C PHE A 82 0.93 -27.33 -6.41
N TYR A 83 -0.12 -27.03 -5.63
CA TYR A 83 -0.70 -28.00 -4.70
C TYR A 83 -1.48 -29.11 -5.40
N ARG A 84 -2.07 -28.87 -6.57
CA ARG A 84 -2.65 -29.93 -7.39
C ARG A 84 -1.58 -30.94 -7.80
N GLN A 85 -0.45 -30.47 -8.32
CA GLN A 85 0.69 -31.31 -8.70
C GLN A 85 1.29 -32.03 -7.50
N ALA A 86 1.44 -31.35 -6.36
CA ALA A 86 1.95 -31.95 -5.13
C ALA A 86 1.08 -33.10 -4.63
N ARG A 87 -0.25 -33.03 -4.83
CA ARG A 87 -1.18 -34.11 -4.47
C ARG A 87 -1.19 -35.28 -5.46
N ILE A 88 -0.99 -35.01 -6.75
CA ILE A 88 -0.97 -36.05 -7.80
C ILE A 88 0.34 -36.83 -7.78
N ARG A 89 1.46 -36.15 -7.50
CA ARG A 89 2.74 -36.81 -7.33
C ARG A 89 2.70 -37.68 -6.07
N ASN A 90 2.94 -38.99 -6.23
CA ASN A 90 2.91 -39.99 -5.15
C ASN A 90 4.10 -39.87 -4.18
N GLY A 91 4.34 -38.69 -3.62
CA GLY A 91 5.45 -38.40 -2.69
C GLY A 91 5.02 -37.89 -1.32
N LEU A 92 3.79 -37.37 -1.17
CA LEU A 92 3.33 -36.84 0.12
C LEU A 92 2.65 -37.92 0.96
N SER A 93 2.82 -37.90 2.27
CA SER A 93 2.13 -38.80 3.19
C SER A 93 1.82 -38.11 4.52
N GLY A 94 0.99 -38.75 5.34
CA GLY A 94 0.64 -38.27 6.68
C GLY A 94 0.15 -36.82 6.70
N GLU A 95 0.68 -36.06 7.66
CA GLU A 95 0.35 -34.66 7.89
C GLU A 95 0.62 -33.77 6.66
N LEU A 96 1.73 -33.98 5.97
CA LEU A 96 2.11 -33.17 4.81
C LEU A 96 1.11 -33.33 3.65
N ARG A 97 0.57 -34.55 3.45
CA ARG A 97 -0.52 -34.78 2.49
C ARG A 97 -1.81 -34.10 2.93
N GLY A 98 -2.10 -34.09 4.22
CA GLY A 98 -3.24 -33.37 4.80
C GLY A 98 -3.13 -31.86 4.58
N PHE A 99 -1.97 -31.29 4.91
CA PHE A 99 -1.65 -29.88 4.69
C PHE A 99 -1.82 -29.48 3.22
N ALA A 100 -1.19 -30.22 2.29
CA ALA A 100 -1.31 -29.93 0.86
C ALA A 100 -2.75 -30.02 0.33
N ARG A 101 -3.61 -30.85 0.94
CA ARG A 101 -5.04 -30.90 0.63
C ARG A 101 -5.78 -29.66 1.14
N THR A 102 -5.54 -29.28 2.39
CA THR A 102 -6.20 -28.12 2.99
C THR A 102 -5.82 -26.84 2.28
N VAL A 103 -4.52 -26.57 2.13
CA VAL A 103 -4.02 -25.34 1.49
C VAL A 103 -4.41 -25.30 0.03
N GLY A 104 -4.24 -26.40 -0.72
CA GLY A 104 -4.73 -26.46 -2.10
C GLY A 104 -6.25 -26.23 -2.22
N GLY A 105 -7.03 -26.52 -1.19
CA GLY A 105 -8.45 -26.16 -1.13
C GLY A 105 -8.67 -24.66 -0.95
N HIS A 106 -7.86 -24.01 -0.11
CA HIS A 106 -7.90 -22.56 0.10
C HIS A 106 -7.56 -21.79 -1.17
N GLU A 107 -6.50 -22.17 -1.89
CA GLU A 107 -6.11 -21.43 -3.11
C GLU A 107 -7.19 -21.53 -4.19
N ASN A 108 -7.88 -22.68 -4.30
CA ASN A 108 -9.03 -22.80 -5.18
C ASN A 108 -10.21 -21.90 -4.74
N ALA A 109 -10.41 -21.70 -3.44
CA ALA A 109 -11.43 -20.79 -2.92
C ALA A 109 -11.03 -19.33 -3.16
N HIS A 110 -9.76 -18.98 -3.01
CA HIS A 110 -9.23 -17.65 -3.33
C HIS A 110 -9.38 -17.32 -4.81
N VAL A 111 -9.06 -18.26 -5.71
CA VAL A 111 -9.32 -18.10 -7.16
C VAL A 111 -10.79 -17.77 -7.42
N GLN A 112 -11.73 -18.50 -6.83
CA GLN A 112 -13.16 -18.26 -7.02
C GLN A 112 -13.58 -16.89 -6.48
N PHE A 113 -13.10 -16.54 -5.29
CA PHE A 113 -13.37 -15.24 -4.67
C PHE A 113 -12.85 -14.09 -5.53
N LEU A 114 -11.59 -14.14 -5.97
CA LEU A 114 -10.95 -13.09 -6.76
C LEU A 114 -11.59 -12.97 -8.14
N ARG A 115 -11.92 -14.10 -8.80
CA ARG A 115 -12.68 -14.06 -10.06
C ARG A 115 -14.06 -13.41 -9.87
N GLY A 116 -14.74 -13.69 -8.76
CA GLY A 116 -16.00 -13.04 -8.40
C GLY A 116 -15.86 -11.53 -8.18
N ALA A 117 -14.85 -11.11 -7.41
CA ALA A 117 -14.60 -9.70 -7.11
C ALA A 117 -14.19 -8.88 -8.36
N LEU A 118 -13.39 -9.48 -9.24
CA LEU A 118 -12.94 -8.85 -10.49
C LEU A 118 -14.03 -8.84 -11.56
N GLY A 119 -14.89 -9.86 -11.61
CA GLY A 119 -15.91 -10.04 -12.63
C GLY A 119 -15.30 -10.11 -14.03
N ALA A 120 -15.86 -9.35 -14.97
CA ALA A 120 -15.35 -9.29 -16.36
C ALA A 120 -13.92 -8.72 -16.49
N ARG A 121 -13.32 -8.20 -15.42
CA ARG A 121 -11.96 -7.64 -15.40
C ARG A 121 -10.90 -8.66 -14.96
N ALA A 122 -11.30 -9.89 -14.67
CA ALA A 122 -10.39 -10.95 -14.26
C ALA A 122 -9.49 -11.38 -15.44
N VAL A 123 -8.21 -11.59 -15.17
CA VAL A 123 -7.30 -12.24 -16.11
C VAL A 123 -7.71 -13.70 -16.36
N ALA A 124 -7.48 -14.15 -17.59
CA ALA A 124 -7.95 -15.44 -18.12
C ALA A 124 -7.28 -16.64 -17.44
#